data_AF-G4Z8M1-F1
#
_entry.id   AF-G4Z8M1-F1
#
_cell.length_a   1.000
_cell.length_b   1.000
_cell.length_c   1.000
_cell.angle_alpha   90.00
_cell.angle_beta   90.00
_cell.angle_gamma   90.00
#
_symmetry.space_group_name_H-M   'P 1'
#
loop_
_entity.id
_entity.type
_entity.pdbx_description
1 polymer ?
#
loop_
_entity_poly.entity_id
_entity_poly.type
_entity_poly.pdbx_seq_one_letter_code
_entity_poly.pdbx_strand_id
1 'polypeptide(L)'
;MIGPGKAINTSYFRVICPSVLGSPFGATSPLSVDPRTGDKYKASFPQLTPADMARCHAKILDDLGIDSVHTVVGASMGGIQALEFAAQFPDRLDRLVGLACTHQTTPGTVAFRRVQRRAILADPMYKDGNYTPGVPLEGMKVARELGMTCYRSREEFDARFDWNPTGPQHFKTATFEVESYMDYQANKFARLYDPNCYLLLSKAMDLTNLGRNSLNLAEGTSRISCDSLIIGIKQDLLIPIQEQRNLVNILQSYGHNAQLVEVDSKFGHDAMFNGQMQRDVFSPLVREYIEEQLANILPHEQHRYSSL
;
A
#
# COMPACT_ATOMS: atom_id res chain seq x y z
N MET A 1 -4.04 -12.53 -8.81
CA MET A 1 -4.35 -11.35 -9.63
C MET A 1 -3.59 -11.27 -10.97
N ILE A 2 -2.24 -11.30 -11.02
CA ILE A 2 -1.46 -10.98 -12.24
C ILE A 2 -0.88 -12.23 -12.92
N GLY A 3 -0.98 -12.31 -14.25
CA GLY A 3 -0.36 -13.34 -15.12
C GLY A 3 -1.28 -13.80 -16.26
N PRO A 4 -0.83 -14.73 -17.13
CA PRO A 4 -1.64 -15.20 -18.27
C PRO A 4 -2.97 -15.80 -17.79
N GLY A 5 -4.08 -15.35 -18.37
CA GLY A 5 -5.44 -15.79 -18.02
C GLY A 5 -5.96 -15.31 -16.65
N LYS A 6 -5.20 -14.48 -15.91
CA LYS A 6 -5.59 -13.96 -14.59
C LYS A 6 -6.31 -12.61 -14.72
N ALA A 7 -6.66 -11.97 -13.60
CA ALA A 7 -7.44 -10.73 -13.61
C ALA A 7 -6.74 -9.61 -14.37
N ILE A 8 -5.48 -9.35 -14.03
CA ILE A 8 -4.58 -8.54 -14.84
C ILE A 8 -3.86 -9.51 -15.78
N ASN A 9 -4.46 -9.71 -16.94
CA ASN A 9 -4.04 -10.73 -17.88
C ASN A 9 -2.84 -10.25 -18.71
N THR A 10 -1.67 -10.84 -18.44
CA THR A 10 -0.42 -10.47 -19.12
C THR A 10 -0.33 -10.93 -20.57
N SER A 11 -1.33 -11.67 -21.07
CA SER A 11 -1.46 -11.93 -22.51
C SER A 11 -1.93 -10.70 -23.29
N TYR A 12 -2.51 -9.70 -22.61
CA TYR A 12 -3.06 -8.48 -23.22
C TYR A 12 -2.39 -7.22 -22.67
N PHE A 13 -2.09 -7.23 -21.37
CA PHE A 13 -1.49 -6.09 -20.68
C PHE A 13 0.01 -6.29 -20.49
N ARG A 14 0.79 -5.29 -20.90
CA ARG A 14 2.17 -5.14 -20.46
C ARG A 14 2.17 -4.54 -19.05
N VAL A 15 2.45 -5.37 -18.04
CA VAL A 15 2.44 -4.94 -16.64
C VAL A 15 3.81 -4.39 -16.25
N ILE A 16 3.82 -3.17 -15.69
CA ILE A 16 5.01 -2.52 -15.14
C ILE A 16 4.80 -2.41 -13.63
N CYS A 17 5.70 -3.00 -12.85
CA CYS A 17 5.62 -3.01 -11.38
C CYS A 17 6.99 -2.63 -10.79
N PRO A 18 7.31 -1.32 -10.74
CA PRO A 18 8.58 -0.87 -10.21
C PRO A 18 8.60 -0.95 -8.68
N SER A 19 9.79 -1.13 -8.11
CA SER A 19 9.97 -0.97 -6.67
C SER A 19 9.82 0.51 -6.29
N VAL A 20 9.26 0.76 -5.10
CA VAL A 20 9.00 2.11 -4.62
C VAL A 20 10.30 2.78 -4.16
N LEU A 21 10.51 4.05 -4.50
CA LEU A 21 11.63 4.84 -3.98
C LEU A 21 11.63 4.82 -2.44
N GLY A 22 12.77 4.52 -1.81
CA GLY A 22 12.90 4.32 -0.37
C GLY A 22 12.65 2.89 0.12
N SER A 23 12.25 1.97 -0.76
CA SER A 23 12.13 0.53 -0.46
C SER A 23 13.48 -0.15 -0.28
N PRO A 24 13.62 -1.13 0.62
CA PRO A 24 14.85 -1.92 0.72
C PRO A 24 15.05 -2.90 -0.46
N PHE A 25 14.12 -2.95 -1.42
CA PHE A 25 14.10 -3.94 -2.49
C PHE A 25 14.34 -3.32 -3.88
N GLY A 26 15.59 -3.01 -4.20
CA GLY A 26 16.02 -2.63 -5.57
C GLY A 26 16.05 -1.13 -5.88
N ALA A 27 15.00 -0.38 -5.54
CA ALA A 27 14.98 1.08 -5.76
C ALA A 27 15.93 1.83 -4.81
N THR A 28 16.30 3.05 -5.20
CA THR A 28 17.17 3.92 -4.38
C THR A 28 16.56 4.17 -3.00
N SER A 29 17.32 3.95 -1.94
CA SER A 29 16.84 3.92 -0.56
C SER A 29 17.96 4.22 0.45
N PRO A 30 17.69 4.25 1.76
CA PRO A 30 18.72 4.29 2.80
C PRO A 30 19.84 3.26 2.64
N LEU A 31 19.60 2.15 1.93
CA LEU A 31 20.59 1.11 1.69
C LEU A 31 21.50 1.38 0.49
N SER A 32 21.16 2.35 -0.35
CA SER A 32 21.92 2.71 -1.55
C SER A 32 23.16 3.52 -1.20
N VAL A 33 24.15 3.49 -2.09
CA VAL A 33 25.36 4.32 -2.01
C VAL A 33 25.01 5.76 -2.36
N ASP A 34 25.42 6.70 -1.53
CA ASP A 34 25.41 8.13 -1.82
C ASP A 34 26.60 8.46 -2.73
N PRO A 35 26.36 8.90 -3.98
CA PRO A 35 27.44 9.17 -4.94
C PRO A 35 28.35 10.33 -4.50
N ARG A 36 27.93 11.16 -3.53
CA ARG A 36 28.72 12.29 -3.03
C ARG A 36 29.79 11.86 -2.02
N THR A 37 29.53 10.79 -1.27
CA THR A 37 30.41 10.32 -0.19
C THR A 37 31.05 8.97 -0.49
N GLY A 38 30.43 8.15 -1.35
CA GLY A 38 30.83 6.76 -1.58
C GLY A 38 30.31 5.77 -0.52
N ASP A 39 29.66 6.28 0.54
CA ASP A 39 29.07 5.47 1.62
C ASP A 39 27.58 5.26 1.42
N LYS A 40 26.98 4.29 2.12
CA LYS A 40 25.51 4.15 2.15
C LYS A 40 24.86 5.37 2.82
N TYR A 41 23.72 5.83 2.30
CA TYR A 41 22.95 6.94 2.90
C TYR A 41 22.59 6.69 4.37
N LYS A 42 22.06 5.51 4.69
CA LYS A 42 21.51 5.20 6.02
C LYS A 42 20.56 6.31 6.50
N ALA A 43 20.80 6.84 7.69
CA ALA A 43 20.01 7.92 8.31
C ALA A 43 20.06 9.26 7.55
N SER A 44 21.03 9.47 6.65
CA SER A 44 21.13 10.72 5.88
C SER A 44 20.22 10.75 4.65
N PHE A 45 19.52 9.64 4.35
CA PHE A 45 18.61 9.58 3.22
C PHE A 45 17.48 10.63 3.38
N PRO A 46 17.17 11.41 2.32
CA PRO A 46 16.17 12.47 2.43
C PRO A 46 14.77 11.91 2.71
N GLN A 47 13.98 12.65 3.48
CA GLN A 47 12.57 12.33 3.66
C GLN A 47 11.84 12.43 2.32
N LEU A 48 11.01 11.42 2.02
CA LEU A 48 10.19 11.36 0.82
C LEU A 48 8.71 11.52 1.15
N THR A 49 7.93 11.83 0.12
CA THR A 49 6.48 11.79 0.11
C THR A 49 5.97 10.82 -0.96
N PRO A 50 4.72 10.35 -0.87
CA PRO A 50 4.09 9.59 -1.95
C PRO A 50 4.05 10.34 -3.28
N ALA A 51 3.99 11.69 -3.23
CA ALA A 51 4.11 12.53 -4.41
C ALA A 51 5.49 12.40 -5.10
N ASP A 52 6.59 12.27 -4.34
CA ASP A 52 7.92 11.99 -4.90
C ASP A 52 7.96 10.63 -5.59
N MET A 53 7.35 9.62 -4.98
CA MET A 53 7.27 8.26 -5.55
C MET A 53 6.47 8.25 -6.86
N ALA A 54 5.34 8.97 -6.92
CA ALA A 54 4.57 9.13 -8.15
C ALA A 54 5.37 9.81 -9.27
N ARG A 55 6.16 10.85 -8.95
CA ARG A 55 7.08 11.48 -9.92
C ARG A 55 8.18 10.53 -10.41
N CYS A 56 8.64 9.61 -9.56
CA CYS A 56 9.55 8.55 -10.01
C CYS A 56 8.86 7.60 -10.99
N HIS A 57 7.59 7.21 -10.74
CA HIS A 57 6.84 6.35 -11.67
C HIS A 57 6.64 7.00 -13.03
N ALA A 58 6.35 8.31 -13.08
CA ALA A 58 6.27 9.04 -14.34
C ALA A 58 7.59 9.03 -15.11
N LYS A 59 8.74 9.24 -14.43
CA LYS A 59 10.07 9.13 -15.06
C LYS A 59 10.35 7.73 -15.62
N ILE A 60 9.92 6.69 -14.92
CA ILE A 60 10.06 5.30 -15.42
C ILE A 60 9.29 5.13 -16.73
N LEU A 61 8.09 5.70 -16.84
CA LEU A 61 7.33 5.66 -18.09
C LEU A 61 8.02 6.46 -19.20
N ASP A 62 8.59 7.62 -18.88
CA ASP A 62 9.36 8.43 -19.84
C ASP A 62 10.56 7.65 -20.39
N ASP A 63 11.35 7.00 -19.51
CA ASP A 63 12.50 6.17 -19.88
C ASP A 63 12.10 4.95 -20.73
N LEU A 64 10.86 4.46 -20.57
CA LEU A 64 10.30 3.37 -21.37
C LEU A 64 9.65 3.83 -22.68
N GLY A 65 9.57 5.14 -22.92
CA GLY A 65 8.88 5.73 -24.08
C GLY A 65 7.36 5.51 -24.05
N ILE A 66 6.75 5.57 -22.87
CA ILE A 66 5.31 5.35 -22.66
C ILE A 66 4.64 6.65 -22.26
N ASP A 67 3.90 7.24 -23.20
CA ASP A 67 3.19 8.51 -22.98
C ASP A 67 2.00 8.36 -22.05
N SER A 68 1.21 7.29 -22.15
CA SER A 68 0.09 7.02 -21.23
C SER A 68 -0.09 5.53 -20.97
N VAL A 69 -0.72 5.20 -19.84
CA VAL A 69 -1.04 3.82 -19.47
C VAL A 69 -2.55 3.61 -19.39
N HIS A 70 -3.00 2.44 -19.83
CA HIS A 70 -4.41 2.07 -19.75
C HIS A 70 -4.95 2.11 -18.30
N THR A 71 -4.16 1.64 -17.32
CA THR A 71 -4.60 1.64 -15.92
C THR A 71 -3.42 1.73 -14.96
N VAL A 72 -3.58 2.54 -13.91
CA VAL A 72 -2.73 2.49 -12.71
C VAL A 72 -3.48 1.77 -11.60
N VAL A 73 -2.89 0.69 -11.07
CA VAL A 73 -3.47 -0.12 -9.99
C VAL A 73 -2.59 -0.02 -8.76
N GLY A 74 -3.19 0.29 -7.61
CA GLY A 74 -2.46 0.41 -6.34
C GLY A 74 -3.29 0.00 -5.14
N ALA A 75 -2.64 -0.62 -4.15
CA ALA A 75 -3.27 -1.03 -2.90
C ALA A 75 -2.53 -0.45 -1.69
N SER A 76 -3.23 0.01 -0.65
CA SER A 76 -2.64 0.63 0.55
C SER A 76 -1.70 1.78 0.17
N MET A 77 -0.44 1.76 0.60
CA MET A 77 0.58 2.72 0.18
C MET A 77 0.76 2.79 -1.35
N GLY A 78 0.56 1.67 -2.07
CA GLY A 78 0.53 1.67 -3.53
C GLY A 78 -0.67 2.41 -4.09
N GLY A 79 -1.82 2.34 -3.42
CA GLY A 79 -3.03 3.10 -3.80
C GLY A 79 -2.86 4.59 -3.56
N ILE A 80 -2.17 4.98 -2.48
CA ILE A 80 -1.79 6.38 -2.25
C ILE A 80 -0.91 6.90 -3.41
N GLN A 81 0.09 6.11 -3.84
CA GLN A 81 0.93 6.47 -4.97
C GLN A 81 0.14 6.54 -6.29
N ALA A 82 -0.84 5.66 -6.48
CA ALA A 82 -1.71 5.67 -7.65
C ALA A 82 -2.58 6.94 -7.70
N LEU A 83 -3.14 7.35 -6.56
CA LEU A 83 -3.89 8.62 -6.43
C LEU A 83 -2.99 9.84 -6.69
N GLU A 84 -1.78 9.85 -6.12
CA GLU A 84 -0.79 10.91 -6.36
C GLU A 84 -0.35 10.98 -7.83
N PHE A 85 -0.19 9.82 -8.48
CA PHE A 85 0.12 9.76 -9.91
C PHE A 85 -1.02 10.34 -10.73
N ALA A 86 -2.26 9.89 -10.48
CA ALA A 86 -3.43 10.36 -11.21
C ALA A 86 -3.68 11.88 -11.03
N ALA A 87 -3.40 12.43 -9.85
CA ALA A 87 -3.58 13.85 -9.58
C ALA A 87 -2.44 14.74 -10.10
N GLN A 88 -1.22 14.22 -10.22
CA GLN A 88 -0.06 14.96 -10.75
C GLN A 88 0.04 14.84 -12.27
N PHE A 89 -0.50 13.76 -12.83
CA PHE A 89 -0.36 13.40 -14.23
C PHE A 89 -1.70 12.93 -14.83
N PRO A 90 -2.74 13.79 -14.81
CA PRO A 90 -4.10 13.41 -15.20
C PRO A 90 -4.22 12.88 -16.63
N ASP A 91 -3.35 13.34 -17.54
CA ASP A 91 -3.36 12.94 -18.96
C ASP A 91 -2.52 11.68 -19.24
N ARG A 92 -1.88 11.09 -18.22
CA ARG A 92 -0.98 9.92 -18.37
C ARG A 92 -1.67 8.60 -18.09
N LEU A 93 -2.96 8.58 -17.76
CA LEU A 93 -3.71 7.35 -17.47
C LEU A 93 -5.19 7.45 -17.86
N ASP A 94 -5.74 6.35 -18.37
CA ASP A 94 -7.17 6.27 -18.69
C ASP A 94 -8.01 5.86 -17.47
N ARG A 95 -7.45 4.96 -16.63
CA ARG A 95 -8.14 4.37 -15.47
C ARG A 95 -7.27 4.31 -14.23
N LEU A 96 -7.94 4.40 -13.08
CA LEU A 96 -7.35 4.23 -11.76
C LEU A 96 -8.08 3.11 -11.01
N VAL A 97 -7.31 2.23 -10.37
CA VAL A 97 -7.83 1.28 -9.38
C VAL A 97 -7.10 1.46 -8.05
N GLY A 98 -7.81 1.96 -7.04
CA GLY A 98 -7.31 2.15 -5.68
C GLY A 98 -7.95 1.18 -4.70
N LEU A 99 -7.15 0.31 -4.07
CA LEU A 99 -7.63 -0.64 -3.05
C LEU A 99 -7.16 -0.21 -1.67
N ALA A 100 -8.10 -0.12 -0.72
CA ALA A 100 -7.82 0.15 0.69
C ALA A 100 -6.79 1.28 0.87
N CYS A 101 -7.04 2.44 0.26
CA CYS A 101 -6.11 3.58 0.24
C CYS A 101 -6.84 4.88 0.56
N THR A 102 -6.08 5.98 0.71
CA THR A 102 -6.64 7.27 1.10
C THR A 102 -5.95 8.42 0.39
N HIS A 103 -6.68 9.51 0.21
CA HIS A 103 -6.21 10.75 -0.40
C HIS A 103 -5.61 11.74 0.61
N GLN A 104 -5.83 11.50 1.92
CA GLN A 104 -5.20 12.21 3.01
C GLN A 104 -5.13 11.28 4.23
N THR A 105 -3.95 11.13 4.81
CA THR A 105 -3.83 10.38 6.06
C THR A 105 -4.46 11.15 7.22
N THR A 106 -5.27 10.48 8.03
CA THR A 106 -5.92 11.06 9.21
C THR A 106 -5.09 10.87 10.51
N PRO A 107 -5.32 11.70 11.55
CA PRO A 107 -4.54 11.65 12.81
C PRO A 107 -4.53 10.28 13.51
N GLY A 108 -5.61 9.50 13.41
CA GLY A 108 -5.67 8.15 14.01
C GLY A 108 -4.64 7.21 13.41
N THR A 109 -4.53 7.17 12.09
CA THR A 109 -3.52 6.36 11.38
C THR A 109 -2.09 6.86 11.67
N VAL A 110 -1.89 8.18 11.81
CA VAL A 110 -0.61 8.75 12.25
C VAL A 110 -0.24 8.26 13.66
N ALA A 111 -1.20 8.19 14.58
CA ALA A 111 -0.98 7.71 15.94
C ALA A 111 -0.50 6.25 15.97
N PHE A 112 -1.14 5.36 15.20
CA PHE A 112 -0.69 3.97 15.07
C PHE A 112 0.75 3.87 14.56
N ARG A 113 1.05 4.52 13.42
CA ARG A 113 2.39 4.48 12.83
C ARG A 113 3.44 5.17 13.71
N ARG A 114 3.06 6.16 14.52
CA ARG A 114 3.96 6.81 15.49
C ARG A 114 4.47 5.84 16.54
N VAL A 115 3.63 4.92 17.04
CA VAL A 115 4.04 3.92 18.03
C VAL A 115 5.00 2.91 17.39
N GLN A 116 4.70 2.44 16.18
CA GLN A 116 5.62 1.56 15.43
C GLN A 116 7.00 2.19 15.24
N ARG A 117 7.05 3.45 14.78
CA ARG A 117 8.32 4.19 14.66
C ARG A 117 9.00 4.39 16.01
N ARG A 118 8.24 4.63 17.08
CA ARG A 118 8.80 4.78 18.44
C ARG A 118 9.55 3.53 18.87
N ALA A 119 8.99 2.36 18.60
CA ALA A 119 9.59 1.09 18.99
C ALA A 119 11.00 0.93 18.38
N ILE A 120 11.13 1.25 17.09
CA ILE A 120 12.43 1.20 16.38
C ILE A 120 13.39 2.26 16.92
N LEU A 121 12.94 3.51 17.06
CA LEU A 121 13.78 4.61 17.52
C LEU A 121 14.24 4.47 18.98
N ALA A 122 13.49 3.73 19.79
CA ALA A 122 13.83 3.47 21.19
C ALA A 122 14.75 2.26 21.37
N ASP A 123 14.98 1.46 20.33
CA ASP A 123 15.89 0.32 20.37
C ASP A 123 17.34 0.80 20.45
N PRO A 124 18.11 0.48 21.52
CA PRO A 124 19.51 0.89 21.64
C PRO A 124 20.39 0.42 20.48
N MET A 125 20.00 -0.67 19.82
CA MET A 125 20.74 -1.23 18.68
C MET A 125 20.45 -0.51 17.36
N TYR A 126 19.45 0.37 17.30
CA TYR A 126 19.17 1.23 16.13
C TYR A 126 20.31 2.22 15.85
N LYS A 127 21.02 2.69 16.88
CA LYS A 127 22.21 3.57 16.77
C LYS A 127 21.99 4.76 15.83
N ASP A 128 20.86 5.46 15.99
CA ASP A 128 20.45 6.60 15.16
C ASP A 128 20.52 6.33 13.64
N GLY A 129 20.12 5.11 13.25
CA GLY A 129 20.10 4.65 11.86
C GLY A 129 21.46 4.15 11.35
N ASN A 130 22.48 4.09 12.22
CA ASN A 130 23.80 3.52 11.96
C ASN A 130 23.99 2.14 12.59
N TYR A 131 22.92 1.34 12.64
CA TYR A 131 22.92 -0.04 13.13
C TYR A 131 23.77 -1.00 12.29
N THR A 132 24.08 -2.16 12.88
CA THR A 132 24.72 -3.28 12.18
C THR A 132 23.69 -4.00 11.31
N PRO A 133 23.88 -4.10 9.98
CA PRO A 133 22.95 -4.80 9.10
C PRO A 133 22.77 -6.30 9.46
N GLY A 134 21.58 -6.84 9.20
CA GLY A 134 21.29 -8.28 9.34
C GLY A 134 20.95 -8.75 10.76
N VAL A 135 21.11 -7.89 11.77
CA VAL A 135 20.66 -8.17 13.15
C VAL A 135 19.21 -7.67 13.29
N PRO A 136 18.23 -8.54 13.61
CA PRO A 136 16.86 -8.09 13.83
C PRO A 136 16.81 -7.22 15.08
N LEU A 137 16.31 -6.00 14.94
CA LEU A 137 16.06 -5.10 16.06
C LEU A 137 14.78 -5.53 16.79
N GLU A 138 14.79 -5.56 18.12
CA GLU A 138 13.57 -5.82 18.90
C GLU A 138 12.53 -4.74 18.62
N GLY A 139 12.96 -3.49 18.40
CA GLY A 139 12.08 -2.41 17.97
C GLY A 139 11.36 -2.69 16.64
N MET A 140 12.01 -3.39 15.70
CA MET A 140 11.37 -3.81 14.44
C MET A 140 10.33 -4.92 14.66
N LYS A 141 10.60 -5.83 15.60
CA LYS A 141 9.64 -6.88 15.95
C LYS A 141 8.38 -6.27 16.55
N VAL A 142 8.52 -5.41 17.54
CA VAL A 142 7.38 -4.70 18.17
C VAL A 142 6.61 -3.85 17.16
N ALA A 143 7.31 -3.15 16.25
CA ALA A 143 6.66 -2.40 15.18
C ALA A 143 5.81 -3.30 14.27
N ARG A 144 6.31 -4.50 13.95
CA ARG A 144 5.59 -5.48 13.13
C ARG A 144 4.39 -6.07 13.86
N GLU A 145 4.54 -6.45 15.12
CA GLU A 145 3.47 -6.99 15.96
C GLU A 145 2.30 -6.02 16.07
N LEU A 146 2.59 -4.76 16.39
CA LEU A 146 1.57 -3.71 16.41
C LEU A 146 0.90 -3.54 15.05
N GLY A 147 1.66 -3.63 13.95
CA GLY A 147 1.08 -3.60 12.60
C GLY A 147 0.09 -4.74 12.36
N MET A 148 0.46 -5.97 12.73
CA MET A 148 -0.39 -7.13 12.56
C MET A 148 -1.72 -7.02 13.30
N THR A 149 -1.75 -6.34 14.46
CA THR A 149 -3.00 -6.10 15.20
C THR A 149 -3.96 -5.11 14.53
N CYS A 150 -3.47 -4.23 13.65
CA CYS A 150 -4.31 -3.26 12.93
C CYS A 150 -4.54 -3.62 11.46
N TYR A 151 -3.77 -4.56 10.90
CA TYR A 151 -3.99 -5.04 9.53
C TYR A 151 -5.14 -6.05 9.43
N ARG A 152 -5.50 -6.69 10.55
CA ARG A 152 -6.52 -7.74 10.62
C ARG A 152 -7.60 -7.36 11.62
N SER A 153 -8.79 -7.91 11.48
CA SER A 153 -9.85 -7.67 12.45
C SER A 153 -9.66 -8.53 13.70
N ARG A 154 -10.22 -8.07 14.82
CA ARG A 154 -10.32 -8.85 16.06
C ARG A 154 -11.03 -10.20 15.84
N GLU A 155 -12.08 -10.20 15.02
CA GLU A 155 -12.82 -11.42 14.67
C GLU A 155 -11.92 -12.48 14.01
N GLU A 156 -10.93 -12.08 13.21
CA GLU A 156 -9.98 -13.03 12.62
C GLU A 156 -9.04 -13.65 13.64
N PHE A 157 -8.57 -12.87 14.61
CA PHE A 157 -7.75 -13.39 15.71
C PHE A 157 -8.55 -14.37 16.58
N ASP A 158 -9.74 -13.97 17.03
CA ASP A 158 -10.59 -14.78 17.91
C ASP A 158 -11.05 -16.08 17.24
N ALA A 159 -11.20 -16.10 15.90
CA ALA A 159 -11.55 -17.30 15.15
C ALA A 159 -10.37 -18.26 14.90
N ARG A 160 -9.13 -17.77 15.05
CA ARG A 160 -7.92 -18.50 14.63
C ARG A 160 -7.16 -19.12 15.80
N PHE A 161 -7.17 -18.48 16.96
CA PHE A 161 -6.35 -18.88 18.11
C PHE A 161 -7.22 -19.28 19.28
N ASP A 162 -6.81 -20.34 19.98
CA ASP A 162 -7.46 -20.75 21.23
C ASP A 162 -6.99 -19.88 22.42
N TRP A 163 -7.84 -19.76 23.44
CA TRP A 163 -7.57 -18.96 24.64
C TRP A 163 -6.64 -19.67 25.64
N ASN A 164 -6.45 -20.98 25.56
CA ASN A 164 -5.77 -21.73 26.62
C ASN A 164 -4.26 -21.36 26.71
N PRO A 165 -3.78 -20.76 27.81
CA PRO A 165 -2.36 -20.45 27.97
C PRO A 165 -1.56 -21.71 28.32
N THR A 166 -0.30 -21.73 27.92
CA THR A 166 0.68 -22.75 28.29
C THR A 166 1.74 -22.18 29.23
N GLY A 167 2.33 -23.03 30.08
CA GLY A 167 3.36 -22.63 31.03
C GLY A 167 2.85 -22.19 32.43
N PRO A 168 3.77 -21.91 33.37
CA PRO A 168 3.41 -21.48 34.72
C PRO A 168 2.69 -20.12 34.73
N GLN A 169 1.73 -19.95 35.64
CA GLN A 169 0.95 -18.71 35.81
C GLN A 169 1.82 -17.55 36.31
N HIS A 170 2.52 -16.92 35.37
CA HIS A 170 3.40 -15.78 35.60
C HIS A 170 3.58 -15.01 34.29
N PHE A 171 3.57 -13.68 34.35
CA PHE A 171 3.48 -12.79 33.18
C PHE A 171 4.65 -12.89 32.18
N LYS A 172 5.75 -13.56 32.54
CA LYS A 172 6.89 -13.81 31.63
C LYS A 172 6.89 -15.21 31.01
N THR A 173 6.09 -16.14 31.53
CA THR A 173 6.20 -17.57 31.20
C THR A 173 4.89 -18.20 30.76
N ALA A 174 3.76 -17.69 31.23
CA ALA A 174 2.47 -18.01 30.65
C ALA A 174 2.44 -17.43 29.23
N THR A 175 2.16 -18.24 28.22
CA THR A 175 2.07 -17.79 26.83
C THR A 175 0.88 -18.36 26.09
N PHE A 176 0.35 -17.57 25.17
CA PHE A 176 -0.75 -17.94 24.28
C PHE A 176 -0.22 -18.27 22.88
N GLU A 177 -0.94 -19.11 22.14
CA GLU A 177 -0.58 -19.46 20.75
C GLU A 177 -0.43 -18.21 19.87
N VAL A 178 -1.31 -17.21 20.07
CA VAL A 178 -1.28 -15.93 19.34
C VAL A 178 0.03 -15.17 19.56
N GLU A 179 0.61 -15.20 20.76
CA GLU A 179 1.89 -14.53 21.05
C GLU A 179 3.04 -15.22 20.32
N SER A 180 3.07 -16.56 20.33
CA SER A 180 4.06 -17.33 19.58
C SER A 180 3.95 -17.10 18.07
N TYR A 181 2.72 -16.99 17.55
CA TYR A 181 2.50 -16.62 16.15
C TYR A 181 3.00 -15.20 15.84
N MET A 182 2.71 -14.23 16.70
CA MET A 182 3.12 -12.84 16.54
C MET A 182 4.65 -12.72 16.54
N ASP A 183 5.34 -13.32 17.53
CA ASP A 183 6.81 -13.29 17.60
C ASP A 183 7.44 -13.97 16.38
N TYR A 184 6.91 -15.12 15.93
CA TYR A 184 7.42 -15.78 14.72
C TYR A 184 7.32 -14.88 13.47
N GLN A 185 6.16 -14.26 13.24
CA GLN A 185 5.97 -13.37 12.09
C GLN A 185 6.81 -12.09 12.20
N ALA A 186 6.95 -11.55 13.41
CA ALA A 186 7.76 -10.38 13.72
C ALA A 186 9.25 -10.66 13.45
N ASN A 187 9.78 -11.79 13.92
CA ASN A 187 11.14 -12.23 13.66
C ASN A 187 11.42 -12.39 12.16
N LYS A 188 10.48 -13.03 11.43
CA LYS A 188 10.61 -13.19 9.97
C LYS A 188 10.71 -11.83 9.27
N PHE A 189 9.86 -10.88 9.65
CA PHE A 189 9.86 -9.53 9.08
C PHE A 189 11.13 -8.75 9.43
N ALA A 190 11.53 -8.73 10.71
CA ALA A 190 12.68 -7.97 11.20
C ALA A 190 14.02 -8.41 10.59
N ARG A 191 14.10 -9.65 10.07
CA ARG A 191 15.28 -10.14 9.33
C ARG A 191 15.33 -9.69 7.88
N LEU A 192 14.18 -9.40 7.29
CA LEU A 192 14.05 -9.11 5.85
C LEU A 192 13.92 -7.62 5.55
N TYR A 193 13.31 -6.85 6.45
CA TYR A 193 12.99 -5.46 6.23
C TYR A 193 13.97 -4.54 6.93
N ASP A 194 14.41 -3.49 6.23
CA ASP A 194 15.38 -2.54 6.76
C ASP A 194 14.72 -1.48 7.69
N PRO A 195 15.26 -1.22 8.89
CA PRO A 195 14.72 -0.23 9.82
C PRO A 195 14.64 1.20 9.26
N ASN A 196 15.67 1.69 8.58
CA ASN A 196 15.66 3.04 8.01
C ASN A 196 14.61 3.17 6.90
N CYS A 197 14.53 2.18 6.01
CA CYS A 197 13.49 2.14 4.97
C CYS A 197 12.08 2.09 5.59
N TYR A 198 11.89 1.31 6.65
CA TYR A 198 10.60 1.25 7.35
C TYR A 198 10.19 2.62 7.93
N LEU A 199 11.09 3.28 8.64
CA LEU A 199 10.84 4.61 9.22
C LEU A 199 10.53 5.64 8.14
N LEU A 200 11.30 5.63 7.05
CA LEU A 200 11.14 6.52 5.89
C LEU A 200 9.76 6.36 5.26
N LEU A 201 9.39 5.13 4.90
CA LEU A 201 8.11 4.83 4.23
C LEU A 201 6.91 5.03 5.18
N SER A 202 7.07 4.69 6.46
CA SER A 202 6.08 4.96 7.50
C SER A 202 5.78 6.45 7.62
N LYS A 203 6.83 7.30 7.59
CA LYS A 203 6.66 8.75 7.60
C LYS A 203 6.11 9.28 6.27
N ALA A 204 6.52 8.73 5.12
CA ALA A 204 5.99 9.12 3.82
C ALA A 204 4.46 8.93 3.78
N MET A 205 3.95 7.77 4.25
CA MET A 205 2.51 7.55 4.35
C MET A 205 1.80 8.60 5.21
N ASP A 206 2.39 9.00 6.35
CA ASP A 206 1.82 10.08 7.19
C ASP A 206 1.78 11.45 6.50
N LEU A 207 2.65 11.70 5.53
CA LEU A 207 2.74 12.97 4.81
C LEU A 207 1.77 13.08 3.62
N THR A 208 0.98 12.03 3.37
CA THR A 208 -0.06 11.96 2.33
C THR A 208 -1.10 13.06 2.53
N ASN A 209 -1.22 13.94 1.54
CA ASN A 209 -2.27 14.95 1.47
C ASN A 209 -2.37 15.50 0.04
N LEU A 210 -3.34 15.03 -0.74
CA LEU A 210 -3.58 15.51 -2.11
C LEU A 210 -4.03 16.98 -2.17
N GLY A 211 -4.60 17.50 -1.08
CA GLY A 211 -4.91 18.91 -0.90
C GLY A 211 -3.68 19.81 -0.72
N ARG A 212 -2.47 19.24 -0.61
CA ARG A 212 -1.24 20.03 -0.50
C ARG A 212 -1.09 20.93 -1.73
N ASN A 213 -0.74 22.19 -1.50
CA ASN A 213 -0.62 23.22 -2.54
C ASN A 213 -1.94 23.49 -3.32
N SER A 214 -3.08 23.08 -2.76
CA SER A 214 -4.43 23.35 -3.27
C SER A 214 -5.18 24.16 -2.21
N LEU A 215 -6.31 24.76 -2.57
CA LEU A 215 -7.12 25.52 -1.60
C LEU A 215 -7.63 24.63 -0.46
N ASN A 216 -7.96 23.38 -0.77
CA ASN A 216 -8.44 22.38 0.17
C ASN A 216 -8.24 20.96 -0.39
N LEU A 217 -8.63 19.96 0.39
CA LEU A 217 -8.53 18.55 -0.02
C LEU A 217 -9.38 18.22 -1.25
N ALA A 218 -10.54 18.85 -1.40
CA ALA A 218 -11.45 18.59 -2.53
C ALA A 218 -10.84 19.04 -3.86
N GLU A 219 -10.34 20.29 -3.92
CA GLU A 219 -9.57 20.84 -5.05
C GLU A 219 -8.31 20.02 -5.37
N GLY A 220 -7.65 19.49 -4.35
CA GLY A 220 -6.49 18.63 -4.54
C GLY A 220 -6.83 17.31 -5.23
N THR A 221 -7.95 16.74 -4.82
CA THR A 221 -8.42 15.42 -5.25
C THR A 221 -9.10 15.48 -6.61
N SER A 222 -9.80 16.57 -6.93
CA SER A 222 -10.46 16.77 -8.23
C SER A 222 -9.50 16.89 -9.42
N ARG A 223 -8.18 16.98 -9.18
CA ARG A 223 -7.21 16.82 -10.26
C ARG A 223 -7.17 15.40 -10.84
N ILE A 224 -7.70 14.41 -10.13
CA ILE A 224 -7.88 13.06 -10.67
C ILE A 224 -9.08 13.09 -11.61
N SER A 225 -8.81 13.11 -12.92
CA SER A 225 -9.84 13.21 -13.96
C SER A 225 -10.14 11.90 -14.68
N CYS A 226 -9.30 10.87 -14.50
CA CYS A 226 -9.49 9.55 -15.10
C CYS A 226 -10.65 8.78 -14.44
N ASP A 227 -11.21 7.81 -15.16
CA ASP A 227 -12.18 6.89 -14.58
C ASP A 227 -11.55 6.18 -13.37
N SER A 228 -12.27 6.11 -12.25
CA SER A 228 -11.72 5.62 -10.98
C SER A 228 -12.57 4.54 -10.32
N LEU A 229 -11.98 3.37 -10.06
CA LEU A 229 -12.53 2.36 -9.15
C LEU A 229 -11.80 2.38 -7.82
N ILE A 230 -12.52 2.69 -6.75
CA ILE A 230 -12.04 2.57 -5.38
C ILE A 230 -12.67 1.34 -4.73
N ILE A 231 -11.85 0.44 -4.19
CA ILE A 231 -12.30 -0.75 -3.46
C ILE A 231 -11.92 -0.56 -1.99
N GLY A 232 -12.92 -0.36 -1.13
CA GLY A 232 -12.74 -0.19 0.31
C GLY A 232 -13.14 -1.44 1.09
N ILE A 233 -12.55 -1.65 2.27
CA ILE A 233 -12.89 -2.78 3.16
C ILE A 233 -13.55 -2.22 4.42
N LYS A 234 -14.76 -2.70 4.76
CA LYS A 234 -15.54 -2.10 5.85
C LYS A 234 -14.90 -2.27 7.23
N GLN A 235 -14.21 -3.39 7.45
CA GLN A 235 -13.54 -3.72 8.70
C GLN A 235 -12.06 -3.28 8.72
N ASP A 236 -11.64 -2.41 7.81
CA ASP A 236 -10.29 -1.85 7.79
C ASP A 236 -10.09 -0.84 8.94
N LEU A 237 -9.21 -1.19 9.88
CA LEU A 237 -8.87 -0.33 11.02
C LEU A 237 -7.76 0.68 10.69
N LEU A 238 -6.95 0.40 9.65
CA LEU A 238 -5.83 1.25 9.27
C LEU A 238 -6.27 2.41 8.38
N ILE A 239 -7.15 2.11 7.42
CA ILE A 239 -7.73 3.08 6.49
C ILE A 239 -9.26 2.90 6.49
N PRO A 240 -9.97 3.57 7.41
CA PRO A 240 -11.40 3.40 7.61
C PRO A 240 -12.20 3.71 6.34
N ILE A 241 -13.25 2.93 6.08
CA ILE A 241 -14.10 3.02 4.87
C ILE A 241 -14.60 4.44 4.54
N GLN A 242 -14.74 5.29 5.56
CA GLN A 242 -15.17 6.67 5.41
C GLN A 242 -14.17 7.52 4.62
N GLU A 243 -12.88 7.20 4.65
CA GLU A 243 -11.86 7.90 3.88
C GLU A 243 -12.00 7.63 2.38
N GLN A 244 -12.34 6.40 1.99
CA GLN A 244 -12.63 6.02 0.59
C GLN A 244 -13.97 6.57 0.11
N ARG A 245 -15.00 6.58 0.97
CA ARG A 245 -16.28 7.28 0.67
C ARG A 245 -16.05 8.76 0.40
N ASN A 246 -15.27 9.43 1.25
CA ASN A 246 -14.97 10.85 1.07
C ASN A 246 -14.22 11.12 -0.25
N LEU A 247 -13.23 10.29 -0.58
CA LEU A 247 -12.52 10.34 -1.86
C LEU A 247 -13.49 10.29 -3.05
N VAL A 248 -14.34 9.26 -3.12
CA VAL A 248 -15.26 9.08 -4.25
C VAL A 248 -16.32 10.18 -4.29
N ASN A 249 -16.85 10.60 -3.14
CA ASN A 249 -17.81 11.71 -3.07
C ASN A 249 -17.23 13.02 -3.61
N ILE A 250 -15.96 13.32 -3.33
CA ILE A 250 -15.28 14.48 -3.89
C ILE A 250 -15.13 14.35 -5.41
N LEU A 251 -14.67 13.20 -5.91
CA LEU A 251 -14.51 13.01 -7.36
C LEU A 251 -15.85 13.19 -8.09
N GLN A 252 -16.92 12.59 -7.55
CA GLN A 252 -18.27 12.69 -8.10
C GLN A 252 -18.83 14.12 -8.03
N SER A 253 -18.54 14.89 -6.96
CA SER A 253 -19.03 16.27 -6.85
C SER A 253 -18.40 17.22 -7.87
N TYR A 254 -17.23 16.86 -8.42
CA TYR A 254 -16.59 17.56 -9.53
C TYR A 254 -16.95 16.98 -10.91
N GLY A 255 -17.87 16.01 -10.97
CA GLY A 255 -18.36 15.41 -12.21
C GLY A 255 -17.46 14.32 -12.79
N HIS A 256 -16.48 13.82 -12.04
CA HIS A 256 -15.64 12.71 -12.47
C HIS A 256 -16.35 11.37 -12.29
N ASN A 257 -16.08 10.44 -13.20
CA ASN A 257 -16.59 9.08 -13.13
C ASN A 257 -15.78 8.26 -12.11
N ALA A 258 -16.28 8.21 -10.88
CA ALA A 258 -15.68 7.44 -9.79
C ALA A 258 -16.70 6.52 -9.14
N GLN A 259 -16.30 5.28 -8.86
CA GLN A 259 -17.12 4.28 -8.20
C GLN A 259 -16.44 3.75 -6.93
N LEU A 260 -17.25 3.47 -5.91
CA LEU A 260 -16.83 2.82 -4.68
C LEU A 260 -17.46 1.43 -4.60
N VAL A 261 -16.63 0.40 -4.45
CA VAL A 261 -17.06 -0.94 -4.05
C VAL A 261 -16.64 -1.19 -2.61
N GLU A 262 -17.62 -1.42 -1.73
CA GLU A 262 -17.36 -1.75 -0.33
C GLU A 262 -17.39 -3.26 -0.11
N VAL A 263 -16.27 -3.81 0.36
CA VAL A 263 -16.09 -5.24 0.63
C VAL A 263 -16.21 -5.51 2.12
N ASP A 264 -17.07 -6.47 2.46
CA ASP A 264 -17.11 -7.06 3.81
C ASP A 264 -16.05 -8.14 3.94
N SER A 265 -15.12 -7.96 4.88
CA SER A 265 -14.07 -8.93 5.15
C SER A 265 -13.52 -8.83 6.57
N LYS A 266 -13.63 -9.91 7.33
CA LYS A 266 -12.94 -10.05 8.63
C LYS A 266 -11.41 -10.01 8.52
N PHE A 267 -10.84 -10.11 7.32
CA PHE A 267 -9.39 -10.00 7.16
C PHE A 267 -8.86 -8.56 7.27
N GLY A 268 -9.75 -7.56 7.41
CA GLY A 268 -9.35 -6.15 7.59
C GLY A 268 -8.54 -5.63 6.41
N HIS A 269 -7.60 -4.71 6.67
CA HIS A 269 -6.70 -4.14 5.66
C HIS A 269 -5.99 -5.22 4.81
N ASP A 270 -5.60 -6.33 5.43
CA ASP A 270 -4.89 -7.45 4.80
C ASP A 270 -5.80 -8.33 3.91
N ALA A 271 -7.11 -8.07 3.83
CA ALA A 271 -8.01 -8.83 2.95
C ALA A 271 -7.50 -8.87 1.51
N MET A 272 -6.90 -7.77 1.03
CA MET A 272 -6.32 -7.67 -0.31
C MET A 272 -5.15 -8.63 -0.55
N PHE A 273 -4.53 -9.20 0.47
CA PHE A 273 -3.48 -10.23 0.31
C PHE A 273 -3.97 -11.64 0.61
N ASN A 274 -5.19 -11.79 1.15
CA ASN A 274 -5.78 -13.08 1.41
C ASN A 274 -6.09 -13.82 0.11
N GLY A 275 -5.62 -15.07 -0.03
CA GLY A 275 -5.74 -15.84 -1.27
C GLY A 275 -7.16 -16.14 -1.72
N GLN A 276 -8.10 -16.33 -0.78
CA GLN A 276 -9.51 -16.54 -1.10
C GLN A 276 -10.16 -15.25 -1.58
N MET A 277 -10.03 -14.17 -0.79
CA MET A 277 -10.55 -12.85 -1.16
C MET A 277 -9.99 -12.37 -2.51
N GLN A 278 -8.71 -12.66 -2.77
CA GLN A 278 -8.07 -12.37 -4.04
C GLN A 278 -8.73 -13.08 -5.22
N ARG A 279 -9.12 -14.35 -5.08
CA ARG A 279 -9.77 -15.11 -6.16
C ARG A 279 -11.24 -14.73 -6.33
N ASP A 280 -11.96 -14.58 -5.23
CA ASP A 280 -13.42 -14.56 -5.23
C ASP A 280 -13.97 -13.13 -5.27
N VAL A 281 -13.18 -12.13 -4.87
CA VAL A 281 -13.63 -10.73 -4.74
C VAL A 281 -12.75 -9.77 -5.54
N PHE A 282 -11.47 -9.63 -5.16
CA PHE A 282 -10.64 -8.56 -5.73
C PHE A 282 -10.26 -8.82 -7.20
N SER A 283 -9.92 -10.06 -7.58
CA SER A 283 -9.56 -10.36 -8.98
C SER A 283 -10.74 -10.15 -9.94
N PRO A 284 -11.97 -10.63 -9.66
CA PRO A 284 -13.13 -10.34 -10.50
C PRO A 284 -13.41 -8.84 -10.66
N LEU A 285 -13.46 -8.09 -9.55
CA LEU A 285 -13.72 -6.65 -9.57
C LEU A 285 -12.69 -5.88 -10.40
N VAL A 286 -11.40 -6.19 -10.20
CA VAL A 286 -10.32 -5.56 -10.96
C VAL A 286 -10.42 -5.93 -12.44
N ARG A 287 -10.67 -7.21 -12.77
CA ARG A 287 -10.80 -7.66 -14.16
C ARG A 287 -11.95 -6.95 -14.88
N GLU A 288 -13.14 -7.00 -14.28
CA GLU A 288 -14.35 -6.41 -14.86
C GLU A 288 -14.11 -4.94 -15.21
N TYR A 289 -13.49 -4.19 -14.30
CA TYR A 289 -13.21 -2.78 -14.51
C TYR A 289 -12.11 -2.49 -15.52
N ILE A 290 -10.99 -3.21 -15.51
CA ILE A 290 -9.90 -2.95 -16.48
C ILE A 290 -10.21 -3.53 -17.87
N GLU A 291 -11.09 -4.52 -17.98
CA GLU A 291 -11.52 -5.07 -19.28
C GLU A 291 -12.81 -4.40 -19.79
N GLU A 292 -13.45 -3.52 -18.99
CA GLU A 292 -14.63 -2.78 -19.42
C GLU A 292 -14.33 -2.04 -20.73
N GLN A 293 -15.17 -2.20 -21.74
CA GLN A 293 -14.99 -1.59 -23.08
C GLN A 293 -13.65 -1.90 -23.78
N LEU A 294 -12.88 -2.90 -23.34
CA LEU A 294 -11.57 -3.21 -23.92
C LEU A 294 -11.66 -3.53 -25.42
N ALA A 295 -12.76 -4.16 -25.86
CA ALA A 295 -13.06 -4.43 -27.27
C ALA A 295 -13.20 -3.16 -28.14
N ASN A 296 -13.62 -2.04 -27.53
CA ASN A 296 -13.76 -0.76 -28.21
C ASN A 296 -12.42 0.00 -28.27
N ILE A 297 -11.50 -0.31 -27.35
CA ILE A 297 -10.20 0.35 -27.20
C ILE A 297 -9.11 -0.39 -28.01
N LEU A 298 -9.21 -1.73 -28.10
CA LEU A 298 -8.25 -2.59 -28.78
C LEU A 298 -8.94 -3.31 -29.95
N PRO A 299 -8.68 -2.92 -31.22
CA PRO A 299 -9.32 -3.53 -32.39
C PRO A 299 -9.12 -5.06 -32.48
N HIS A 300 -7.99 -5.58 -31.96
CA HIS A 300 -7.70 -7.01 -31.95
C HIS A 300 -8.52 -7.80 -30.92
N GLU A 301 -9.16 -7.14 -29.95
CA GLU A 301 -10.01 -7.78 -28.93
C GLU A 301 -11.47 -7.92 -29.39
N GLN A 302 -11.89 -7.32 -30.53
CA GLN A 302 -13.28 -7.40 -31.01
C GLN A 302 -13.79 -8.84 -31.23
N HIS A 303 -12.92 -9.73 -31.70
CA HIS A 303 -13.26 -11.15 -31.93
C HIS A 303 -13.44 -11.96 -30.63
N ARG A 304 -12.95 -11.47 -29.49
CA ARG A 304 -13.04 -12.15 -28.18
C ARG A 304 -14.42 -11.98 -27.56
N TYR A 305 -15.04 -10.82 -27.76
CA TYR A 305 -16.35 -10.48 -27.19
C TYR A 305 -17.51 -10.69 -28.17
N SER A 306 -17.23 -11.00 -29.44
CA SER A 306 -18.26 -11.28 -30.46
C SER A 306 -18.95 -12.65 -30.32
N SER A 307 -18.56 -13.46 -29.33
CA SER A 307 -19.17 -14.76 -29.02
C SER A 307 -19.84 -14.83 -27.64
N LEU A 308 -20.02 -13.67 -26.99
CA LEU A 308 -20.91 -13.48 -25.85
C LEU A 308 -22.23 -12.86 -26.33
#